data_AF-A0A7C1AQ58-F1
#
_entry.id   AF-A0A7C1AQ58-F1
#
_cell.length_a   1.000
_cell.length_b   1.000
_cell.length_c   1.000
_cell.angle_alpha   90.00
_cell.angle_beta   90.00
_cell.angle_gamma   90.00
#
_symmetry.space_group_name_H-M   'P 1'
#
loop_
_entity.id
_entity.type
_entity.pdbx_description
1 polymer ?
#
loop_
_entity_poly.entity_id
_entity_poly.type
_entity_poly.pdbx_seq_one_letter_code
_entity_poly.pdbx_strand_id
1 'polypeptide(L)' 'MNSALPSLVPIPPVDAEVKQICCEYCPVACGYKVFMWPVGSQGGTTAADNALNTDLPTTPLSGRWVSENMHTVVD' A
#
# COMPACT_ATOMS: atom_id res chain seq x y z
N MET A 1 -13.51 24.63 13.21
CA MET A 1 -12.91 23.46 13.86
C MET A 1 -12.67 22.42 12.76
N ASN A 2 -11.52 22.45 12.10
CA ASN A 2 -11.24 21.54 10.99
C ASN A 2 -10.50 20.31 11.54
N SER A 3 -11.25 19.36 12.08
CA SER A 3 -10.76 18.06 12.53
C SER A 3 -10.44 17.23 11.30
N ALA A 4 -9.22 17.38 10.77
CA ALA A 4 -8.72 16.56 9.67
C ALA A 4 -8.83 15.09 10.08
N LEU A 5 -9.65 14.34 9.36
CA LEU A 5 -9.70 12.89 9.46
C LEU A 5 -8.29 12.35 9.16
N PRO A 6 -7.82 11.30 9.85
CA PRO A 6 -6.57 10.65 9.47
C PRO A 6 -6.67 10.25 8.00
N SER A 7 -5.65 10.64 7.23
CA SER A 7 -5.52 10.32 5.83
C SER A 7 -5.44 8.79 5.70
N LEU A 8 -6.47 8.21 5.10
CA LEU A 8 -6.65 6.76 5.02
C LEU A 8 -6.09 6.27 3.67
N VAL A 9 -5.02 5.51 3.72
CA VAL A 9 -4.50 4.78 2.55
C VAL A 9 -5.40 3.56 2.31
N PRO A 10 -6.00 3.40 1.12
CA PRO A 10 -6.82 2.22 0.82
C PRO A 10 -5.95 0.95 0.82
N ILE A 11 -6.51 -0.12 1.37
CA ILE A 11 -5.81 -1.42 1.44
C ILE A 11 -5.77 -2.02 0.03
N PRO A 12 -4.63 -2.48 -0.48
CA PRO A 12 -4.57 -3.14 -1.78
C PRO A 12 -5.36 -4.46 -1.73
N PRO A 13 -6.38 -4.65 -2.60
CA PRO A 13 -7.16 -5.88 -2.64
C PRO A 13 -6.32 -7.06 -3.17
N VAL A 14 -6.75 -8.29 -2.88
CA VAL A 14 -6.03 -9.53 -3.25
C VAL A 14 -5.74 -9.67 -4.74
N ASP A 15 -6.57 -9.06 -5.59
CA ASP A 15 -6.49 -9.08 -7.05
C ASP A 15 -5.77 -7.87 -7.64
N ALA A 16 -5.14 -7.03 -6.80
CA ALA A 16 -4.32 -5.91 -7.27
C ALA A 16 -3.20 -6.39 -8.22
N GLU A 17 -3.01 -5.67 -9.33
CA GLU A 17 -1.88 -5.89 -10.22
C GLU A 17 -0.58 -5.55 -9.49
N VAL A 18 0.42 -6.40 -9.58
CA VAL A 18 1.72 -6.20 -8.94
C VAL A 18 2.79 -5.92 -9.98
N LYS A 19 3.41 -4.74 -9.88
CA LYS A 19 4.60 -4.37 -10.65
C LYS A 19 5.83 -4.34 -9.77
N GLN A 20 6.95 -4.77 -10.31
CA GLN A 20 8.26 -4.61 -9.68
C GLN A 20 8.94 -3.39 -10.29
N ILE A 21 9.32 -2.42 -9.46
CA ILE A 21 10.05 -1.22 -9.90
C ILE A 21 11.31 -1.04 -9.07
N CYS A 22 12.25 -0.27 -9.59
CA CYS A 22 13.45 0.15 -8.87
C CYS A 22 13.29 1.61 -8.38
N CYS A 23 13.95 1.93 -7.27
CA CYS A 23 14.05 3.30 -6.77
C CYS A 23 14.68 4.23 -7.82
N GLU A 24 14.06 5.37 -8.08
CA GLU A 24 14.51 6.35 -9.08
C GLU A 24 15.59 7.31 -8.56
N TYR A 25 15.90 7.28 -7.27
CA TYR A 25 16.71 8.32 -6.63
C TYR A 25 18.22 8.01 -6.60
N CYS A 26 18.64 7.01 -5.83
CA CYS A 26 20.05 6.74 -5.57
C CYS A 26 20.51 5.46 -6.29
N PRO A 27 21.82 5.30 -6.56
CA PRO A 27 22.34 4.16 -7.34
C PRO A 27 22.18 2.80 -6.65
N VAL A 28 21.74 2.76 -5.39
CA VAL A 28 21.37 1.51 -4.71
C VAL A 28 20.19 0.82 -5.40
N ALA A 29 19.32 1.60 -6.06
CA ALA A 29 18.20 1.09 -6.84
C ALA A 29 17.33 0.06 -6.06
N CYS A 30 16.96 0.40 -4.82
CA CYS A 30 16.13 -0.46 -3.97
C CYS A 30 14.88 -0.93 -4.72
N GLY A 31 14.57 -2.22 -4.63
CA GLY A 31 13.39 -2.79 -5.29
C GLY A 31 12.10 -2.53 -4.50
N TYR A 32 11.04 -2.17 -5.22
CA TYR A 32 9.70 -1.97 -4.68
C TYR A 32 8.68 -2.86 -5.41
N LYS A 33 7.64 -3.26 -4.68
CA LYS A 33 6.41 -3.78 -5.27
C LYS A 33 5.37 -2.67 -5.26
N VAL A 34 4.83 -2.35 -6.44
CA VAL A 34 3.72 -1.42 -6.60
C VAL A 34 2.47 -2.26 -6.82
N PHE A 35 1.49 -2.08 -5.94
CA PHE A 35 0.16 -2.65 -6.09
C PHE A 35 -0.70 -1.61 -6.80
N MET A 36 -1.39 -2.01 -7.87
CA MET A 36 -2.31 -1.14 -8.61
C MET A 36 -3.68 -1.78 -8.67
N TRP A 37 -4.73 -0.98 -8.49
CA TRP A 37 -6.11 -1.45 -8.54
C TRP A 37 -7.05 -0.29 -8.91
N PRO A 38 -8.29 -0.57 -9.35
CA PRO A 38 -9.26 0.48 -9.69
C PRO A 38 -9.61 1.38 -8.50
N VAL A 39 -9.77 2.69 -8.76
CA VAL A 39 -10.25 3.62 -7.74
C VAL A 39 -11.65 3.20 -7.26
N GLY A 40 -11.84 3.20 -5.94
CA GLY A 40 -13.09 2.82 -5.30
C GLY A 40 -13.17 1.35 -4.86
N SER A 41 -12.18 0.51 -5.21
CA SER A 41 -12.00 -0.80 -4.59
C SER A 41 -10.91 -0.78 -3.50
N GLN A 42 -11.04 -1.67 -2.52
CA GLN A 42 -10.06 -1.88 -1.46
C GLN A 42 -10.16 -3.31 -0.90
N GLY A 43 -9.05 -3.79 -0.34
CA GLY A 43 -8.99 -5.04 0.41
C GLY A 43 -9.49 -4.91 1.86
N GLY A 44 -9.46 -6.04 2.56
CA GLY A 44 -9.82 -6.15 3.97
C GLY A 44 -8.61 -6.22 4.91
N THR A 45 -8.88 -6.24 6.22
CA THR A 45 -7.84 -6.22 7.25
C THR A 45 -7.25 -7.60 7.57
N THR A 46 -7.85 -8.69 7.08
CA THR A 46 -7.32 -10.05 7.30
C THR A 46 -6.29 -10.39 6.22
N ALA A 47 -5.34 -11.27 6.54
CA ALA A 47 -4.32 -11.71 5.58
C ALA A 47 -4.90 -12.29 4.28
N ALA A 48 -6.08 -12.92 4.35
CA ALA A 48 -6.76 -13.49 3.18
C ALA A 48 -7.45 -12.44 2.30
N ASP A 49 -7.67 -11.22 2.81
CA ASP A 49 -8.44 -10.17 2.15
C ASP A 49 -7.57 -9.02 1.61
N ASN A 50 -6.23 -9.09 1.71
CA ASN A 50 -5.34 -8.07 1.18
C ASN A 50 -4.09 -8.63 0.47
N ALA A 51 -3.56 -7.86 -0.49
CA ALA A 51 -2.37 -8.25 -1.24
C ALA A 51 -1.07 -8.23 -0.43
N LEU A 52 -1.08 -7.64 0.78
CA LEU A 52 0.09 -7.66 1.67
C LEU A 52 0.25 -9.03 2.36
N ASN A 53 -0.79 -9.87 2.34
CA ASN A 53 -0.89 -11.17 3.00
C ASN A 53 -0.55 -11.05 4.50
N THR A 54 -1.17 -10.08 5.18
CA THR A 54 -0.94 -9.79 6.59
C THR A 54 -2.23 -9.43 7.31
N ASP A 55 -2.34 -9.78 8.59
CA ASP A 55 -3.39 -9.25 9.45
C ASP A 55 -3.02 -7.83 9.91
N LEU A 56 -3.95 -6.90 9.72
CA LEU A 56 -3.84 -5.52 10.16
C LEU A 56 -4.64 -5.33 11.47
N PRO A 57 -4.09 -4.63 12.48
CA PRO A 57 -2.80 -3.94 12.49
C PRO A 57 -1.61 -4.89 12.60
N THR A 58 -0.52 -4.50 11.97
CA THR A 58 0.74 -5.24 11.97
C THR A 58 1.68 -4.75 13.10
N THR A 59 2.72 -5.53 13.40
CA THR A 59 3.72 -5.16 14.41
C THR A 59 4.70 -4.11 13.89
N PRO A 60 5.35 -3.33 14.77
CA PRO A 60 6.42 -2.41 14.36
C PRO A 60 7.49 -3.12 13.54
N LEU A 61 7.99 -2.44 12.50
CA LEU A 61 9.04 -2.93 11.59
C LEU A 61 8.67 -4.20 10.79
N SER A 62 7.40 -4.57 10.67
CA SER A 62 6.98 -5.72 9.87
C SER A 62 7.22 -5.56 8.36
N GLY A 63 7.40 -4.33 7.89
CA GLY A 63 7.44 -4.01 6.46
C GLY A 63 6.11 -4.22 5.73
N ARG A 64 5.01 -4.45 6.46
CA ARG A 64 3.67 -4.70 5.93
C ARG A 64 2.70 -3.56 6.22
N TRP A 65 3.17 -2.33 6.02
CA TRP A 65 2.40 -1.09 6.18
C TRP A 65 2.80 -0.09 5.09
N VAL A 66 1.82 0.67 4.60
CA VAL A 66 1.99 1.65 3.52
C VAL A 66 1.67 3.04 4.08
N SER A 67 2.61 3.97 3.95
CA SER A 67 2.42 5.35 4.39
C SER A 67 1.67 6.17 3.34
N GLU A 68 1.16 7.34 3.74
CA GLU A 68 0.47 8.27 2.84
C GLU A 68 1.36 8.70 1.65
N ASN A 69 2.67 8.81 1.87
CA ASN A 69 3.65 9.14 0.84
C ASN A 69 3.96 7.98 -0.13
N MET A 70 3.46 6.77 0.15
CA MET A 70 3.62 5.59 -0.69
C MET A 70 2.34 5.28 -1.51
N HIS A 71 1.33 6.17 -1.45
CA HIS A 71 0.06 6.02 -2.15
C HIS A 71 -0.23 7.26 -3.02
N THR A 72 -0.67 7.00 -4.25
CA THR A 72 -1.22 8.02 -5.14
C THR A 72 -2.22 7.38 -6.10
N VAL A 73 -3.09 8.20 -6.68
CA VAL A 73 -3.91 7.83 -7.84
C VAL A 73 -3.17 8.30 -9.09
N VAL A 74 -3.14 7.47 -10.13
CA VAL A 74 -2.50 7.74 -11.43
C VAL A 74 -3.49 7.44 -12.55
N ASP A 75 -3.31 8.10 -13.70
CA ASP A 75 -4.12 7.95 -14.91
C ASP A 75 -3.74 6.72 -15.75
#